data_AF-A0AAW2M6S2-F1
#
_entry.id   AF-A0AAW2M6S2-F1
#
_cell.length_a   1.000
_cell.length_b   1.000
_cell.length_c   1.000
_cell.angle_alpha   90.00
_cell.angle_beta   90.00
_cell.angle_gamma   90.00
#
_symmetry.space_group_name_H-M   'P 1'
#
loop_
_entity.id
_entity.type
_entity.pdbx_description
1 polymer ?
#
loop_
_entity_poly.entity_id
_entity_poly.type
_entity_poly.pdbx_seq_one_letter_code
_entity_poly.pdbx_strand_id
1 'polypeptide(L)'
;MVLCAVECNVWQKATKNYEKAVQLNWNSPQALNNWGLALQELSAIVPAREKQKIVRTAISKFRAAIQLQFDFHRAIYNLGTVLYGLAEDISRSGGPMNAKEVSPDELYSQSAIYIAAAHALKPNYSVYTSALKLVRSMLPLPYLKVGYLTAPPVGNPVAPHSDWKRSEFVLNHEVLQQINGVEQRHFLPSLSPKSRDEISRSSIRIEVPNIISVSACADLTLPPGAGLCIDTINGPVSWLLSLGNLWTDGLMPSD
;
A
#
# COMPACT_ATOMS: atom_id res chain seq x y z
N MET A 1 14.05 -35.63 5.12
CA MET A 1 13.49 -35.73 3.74
C MET A 1 12.04 -36.16 3.71
N VAL A 2 11.63 -37.25 4.39
CA VAL A 2 10.21 -37.72 4.37
C VAL A 2 9.23 -36.69 4.95
N LEU A 3 9.56 -36.04 6.07
CA LEU A 3 8.69 -35.04 6.70
C LEU A 3 8.44 -33.81 5.79
N CYS A 4 9.51 -33.25 5.20
CA CYS A 4 9.40 -32.14 4.25
C CYS A 4 8.58 -32.50 3.00
N ALA A 5 8.67 -33.74 2.52
CA ALA A 5 7.87 -34.20 1.38
C ALA A 5 6.38 -34.32 1.73
N VAL A 6 6.05 -34.81 2.93
CA VAL A 6 4.67 -34.88 3.43
C VAL A 6 4.09 -33.47 3.62
N GLU A 7 4.84 -32.57 4.25
CA GLU A 7 4.44 -31.17 4.45
C GLU A 7 4.25 -30.45 3.11
N CYS A 8 5.16 -30.66 2.14
CA CYS A 8 5.04 -30.10 0.79
C CYS A 8 3.75 -30.56 0.10
N ASN A 9 3.43 -31.85 0.20
CA ASN A 9 2.19 -32.39 -0.36
C ASN A 9 0.94 -31.80 0.33
N VAL A 10 0.96 -31.58 1.65
CA VAL A 10 -0.14 -30.94 2.39
C VAL A 10 -0.36 -29.51 1.90
N TRP A 11 0.69 -28.70 1.81
CA TRP A 11 0.57 -27.30 1.37
C TRP A 11 0.19 -27.18 -0.11
N GLN A 12 0.68 -28.06 -0.98
CA GLN A 12 0.23 -28.13 -2.38
C GLN A 12 -1.26 -28.48 -2.48
N LYS A 13 -1.76 -29.39 -1.63
CA LYS A 13 -3.19 -29.72 -1.60
C LYS A 13 -4.01 -28.56 -1.05
N ALA A 14 -3.53 -27.89 -0.01
CA ALA A 14 -4.19 -26.72 0.58
C ALA A 14 -4.32 -25.57 -0.44
N THR A 15 -3.24 -25.24 -1.16
CA THR A 15 -3.26 -24.19 -2.19
C THR A 15 -4.26 -24.48 -3.31
N LYS A 16 -4.32 -25.73 -3.80
CA LYS A 16 -5.34 -26.16 -4.79
C LYS A 16 -6.77 -26.08 -4.25
N ASN A 17 -6.98 -26.40 -2.97
CA ASN A 17 -8.31 -26.29 -2.36
C ASN A 17 -8.75 -24.84 -2.20
N TYR A 18 -7.84 -23.94 -1.80
CA TYR A 18 -8.14 -22.51 -1.71
C TYR A 18 -8.33 -21.87 -3.09
N GLU A 19 -7.57 -22.29 -4.09
CA GLU A 19 -7.81 -21.90 -5.48
C GLU A 19 -9.24 -22.24 -5.91
N LYS A 20 -9.70 -23.48 -5.68
CA LYS A 20 -11.08 -23.88 -5.95
C LYS A 20 -12.09 -23.07 -5.13
N ALA A 21 -11.81 -22.80 -3.86
CA ALA A 21 -12.69 -22.00 -3.01
C ALA A 21 -12.87 -20.58 -3.57
N VAL A 22 -11.79 -19.97 -4.08
CA VAL A 22 -11.84 -18.65 -4.73
C VAL A 22 -12.53 -18.71 -6.09
N GLN A 23 -12.39 -19.80 -6.85
CA GLN A 23 -13.16 -19.98 -8.10
C GLN A 23 -14.67 -20.08 -7.83
N LEU A 24 -15.07 -20.73 -6.74
CA LEU A 24 -16.48 -20.84 -6.34
C LEU A 24 -17.02 -19.55 -5.73
N ASN A 25 -16.18 -18.81 -4.98
CA ASN A 25 -16.53 -17.51 -4.43
C ASN A 25 -15.35 -16.54 -4.53
N TRP A 26 -15.31 -15.81 -5.64
CA TRP A 26 -14.21 -14.89 -5.96
C TRP A 26 -14.17 -13.67 -5.04
N ASN A 27 -15.30 -13.34 -4.40
CA ASN A 27 -15.44 -12.21 -3.47
C ASN A 27 -15.26 -12.65 -2.00
N SER A 28 -14.21 -13.41 -1.70
CA SER A 28 -13.89 -13.80 -0.32
C SER A 28 -12.49 -13.34 0.08
N PRO A 29 -12.37 -12.23 0.83
CA PRO A 29 -11.10 -11.78 1.41
C PRO A 29 -10.43 -12.89 2.23
N GLN A 30 -11.20 -13.63 3.03
CA GLN A 30 -10.71 -14.70 3.89
C GLN A 30 -10.12 -15.87 3.09
N ALA A 31 -10.78 -16.30 2.01
CA ALA A 31 -10.27 -17.37 1.15
C ALA A 31 -8.97 -16.94 0.45
N LEU A 32 -8.92 -15.71 -0.07
CA LEU A 32 -7.72 -15.14 -0.69
C LEU A 32 -6.56 -15.02 0.32
N ASN A 33 -6.82 -14.55 1.53
CA ASN A 33 -5.80 -14.48 2.59
C ASN A 33 -5.28 -15.87 2.97
N ASN A 34 -6.17 -16.85 3.14
CA ASN A 34 -5.76 -18.21 3.49
C ASN A 34 -4.99 -18.89 2.34
N TRP A 35 -5.33 -18.58 1.09
CA TRP A 35 -4.55 -19.01 -0.06
C TRP A 35 -3.13 -18.42 -0.03
N GLY A 36 -3.01 -17.11 0.21
CA GLY A 36 -1.72 -16.43 0.36
C GLY A 36 -0.88 -17.06 1.48
N LEU A 37 -1.50 -17.36 2.62
CA LEU A 37 -0.82 -17.99 3.76
C LEU A 37 -0.33 -19.41 3.39
N ALA A 38 -1.16 -20.23 2.76
CA ALA A 38 -0.75 -21.57 2.32
C ALA A 38 0.39 -21.53 1.29
N LEU A 39 0.42 -20.51 0.41
CA LEU A 39 1.53 -20.28 -0.51
C LEU A 39 2.80 -19.83 0.23
N GLN A 40 2.69 -18.97 1.25
CA GLN A 40 3.82 -18.54 2.07
C GLN A 40 4.46 -19.74 2.78
N GLU A 41 3.66 -20.61 3.40
CA GLU A 41 4.14 -21.84 4.04
C GLU A 41 4.77 -22.80 3.03
N LEU A 42 4.15 -22.98 1.87
CA LEU A 42 4.73 -23.76 0.77
C LEU A 42 6.10 -23.19 0.34
N SER A 43 6.22 -21.86 0.26
CA SER A 43 7.46 -21.19 -0.15
C SER A 43 8.64 -21.43 0.80
N ALA A 44 8.36 -21.73 2.07
CA ALA A 44 9.38 -21.96 3.09
C ALA A 44 10.07 -23.33 2.94
N ILE A 45 9.43 -24.29 2.26
CA ILE A 45 9.88 -25.69 2.18
C ILE A 45 10.24 -26.16 0.76
N VAL A 46 9.97 -25.33 -0.26
CA VAL A 46 10.33 -25.62 -1.66
C VAL A 46 11.73 -25.11 -2.01
N PRO A 47 12.37 -25.66 -3.07
CA PRO A 47 13.66 -25.15 -3.55
C PRO A 47 13.60 -23.67 -3.95
N ALA A 48 14.72 -22.96 -3.81
CA ALA A 48 14.83 -21.52 -4.10
C ALA A 48 14.34 -21.11 -5.50
N ARG A 49 14.53 -21.97 -6.51
CA ARG A 49 14.05 -21.77 -7.89
C ARG A 49 12.53 -21.60 -8.01
N GLU A 50 11.76 -22.24 -7.13
CA GLU A 50 10.30 -22.22 -7.13
C GLU A 50 9.75 -21.21 -6.12
N LYS A 51 10.49 -20.97 -5.03
CA LYS A 51 10.15 -20.05 -3.94
C LYS A 51 9.71 -18.68 -4.46
N GLN A 52 10.48 -18.07 -5.34
CA GLN A 52 10.21 -16.71 -5.85
C GLN A 52 8.85 -16.59 -6.55
N LYS A 53 8.49 -17.57 -7.39
CA LYS A 53 7.19 -17.57 -8.08
C LYS A 53 6.04 -17.75 -7.08
N ILE A 54 6.22 -18.62 -6.09
CA ILE A 54 5.21 -18.89 -5.06
C ILE A 54 5.00 -17.67 -4.16
N VAL A 55 6.08 -17.01 -3.72
CA VAL A 55 6.04 -15.77 -2.93
C VAL A 55 5.30 -14.65 -3.68
N ARG A 56 5.62 -14.43 -4.96
CA ARG A 56 4.89 -13.44 -5.79
C ARG A 56 3.40 -13.75 -5.90
N THR A 57 3.06 -15.04 -6.02
CA THR A 57 1.65 -15.47 -6.03
C THR A 57 0.99 -15.19 -4.68
N ALA A 58 1.65 -15.48 -3.55
CA ALA A 58 1.14 -15.21 -2.21
C ALA A 58 0.86 -13.71 -2.01
N ILE A 59 1.82 -12.87 -2.40
CA ILE A 59 1.71 -11.42 -2.40
C ILE A 59 0.47 -10.97 -3.19
N SER A 60 0.27 -11.48 -4.41
CA SER A 60 -0.90 -11.16 -5.24
C SER A 60 -2.22 -11.54 -4.53
N LYS A 61 -2.28 -12.69 -3.83
CA LYS A 61 -3.49 -13.10 -3.10
C LYS A 61 -3.78 -12.25 -1.87
N PHE A 62 -2.78 -11.88 -1.08
CA PHE A 62 -2.99 -10.94 0.03
C PHE A 62 -3.48 -9.59 -0.46
N ARG A 63 -2.94 -9.12 -1.58
CA ARG A 63 -3.34 -7.87 -2.20
C ARG A 63 -4.78 -7.89 -2.70
N ALA A 64 -5.18 -8.96 -3.37
CA ALA A 64 -6.58 -9.16 -3.76
C ALA A 64 -7.52 -9.19 -2.54
N ALA A 65 -7.10 -9.80 -1.42
CA ALA A 65 -7.88 -9.79 -0.18
C ALA A 65 -8.06 -8.36 0.38
N ILE A 66 -6.99 -7.54 0.36
CA ILE A 66 -7.04 -6.14 0.79
C ILE A 66 -7.91 -5.29 -0.16
N GLN A 67 -7.89 -5.58 -1.47
CA GLN A 67 -8.75 -4.88 -2.43
C GLN A 67 -10.24 -5.14 -2.18
N LEU A 68 -10.61 -6.36 -1.80
CA LEU A 68 -11.98 -6.68 -1.44
C LEU A 68 -12.38 -6.11 -0.06
N GLN A 69 -11.43 -6.04 0.87
CA GLN A 69 -11.65 -5.52 2.22
C GLN A 69 -10.41 -4.77 2.72
N PHE A 70 -10.42 -3.44 2.57
CA PHE A 70 -9.25 -2.59 2.84
C PHE A 70 -8.85 -2.53 4.32
N ASP A 71 -9.76 -2.87 5.24
CA ASP A 71 -9.53 -2.94 6.68
C ASP A 71 -9.22 -4.36 7.17
N PHE A 72 -8.96 -5.31 6.25
CA PHE A 72 -8.67 -6.70 6.60
C PHE A 72 -7.25 -6.86 7.17
N HIS A 73 -7.09 -6.48 8.43
CA HIS A 73 -5.81 -6.39 9.14
C HIS A 73 -4.93 -7.66 9.06
N ARG A 74 -5.53 -8.86 8.96
CA ARG A 74 -4.78 -10.12 8.80
C ARG A 74 -4.06 -10.19 7.45
N ALA A 75 -4.75 -9.84 6.36
CA ALA A 75 -4.14 -9.82 5.03
C ALA A 75 -3.08 -8.73 4.90
N ILE A 76 -3.33 -7.56 5.50
CA ILE A 76 -2.37 -6.45 5.60
C ILE A 76 -1.11 -6.89 6.32
N TYR A 77 -1.25 -7.49 7.50
CA TYR A 77 -0.12 -7.99 8.27
C TYR A 77 0.66 -9.06 7.51
N ASN A 78 -0.05 -10.06 6.95
CA ASN A 78 0.58 -11.14 6.20
C ASN A 78 1.36 -10.62 4.98
N LEU A 79 0.79 -9.63 4.25
CA LEU A 79 1.50 -8.96 3.17
C LEU A 79 2.78 -8.27 3.66
N GLY A 80 2.73 -7.57 4.80
CA GLY A 80 3.92 -6.99 5.43
C GLY A 80 4.99 -8.05 5.73
N THR A 81 4.60 -9.19 6.31
CA THR A 81 5.55 -10.27 6.65
C THR A 81 6.17 -10.93 5.42
N VAL A 82 5.40 -11.15 4.35
CA VAL A 82 5.93 -11.80 3.15
C VAL A 82 6.85 -10.85 2.36
N LEU A 83 6.58 -9.55 2.39
CA LEU A 83 7.47 -8.54 1.80
C LEU A 83 8.80 -8.45 2.57
N TYR A 84 8.76 -8.54 3.91
CA TYR A 84 9.97 -8.62 4.73
C TYR A 84 10.81 -9.85 4.34
N GLY A 85 10.19 -11.03 4.29
CA GLY A 85 10.88 -12.27 3.91
C GLY A 85 11.46 -12.22 2.50
N LEU A 86 10.77 -11.56 1.56
CA LEU A 86 11.28 -11.33 0.20
C LEU A 86 12.50 -10.39 0.21
N ALA A 87 12.49 -9.32 1.01
CA ALA A 87 13.62 -8.41 1.15
C ALA A 87 14.87 -9.13 1.69
N GLU A 88 14.71 -9.97 2.72
CA GLU A 88 15.77 -10.79 3.30
C GLU A 88 16.36 -11.77 2.27
N ASP A 89 15.50 -12.44 1.50
CA ASP A 89 15.95 -13.37 0.46
C ASP A 89 16.76 -12.67 -0.64
N ILE A 90 16.31 -11.49 -1.09
CA ILE A 90 17.03 -10.71 -2.12
C ILE A 90 18.35 -10.18 -1.56
N SER A 91 18.35 -9.66 -0.32
CA SER A 91 19.55 -9.18 0.36
C SER A 91 20.62 -10.27 0.49
N ARG A 92 20.21 -11.49 0.89
CA ARG A 92 21.11 -12.65 1.02
C ARG A 92 21.59 -13.21 -0.32
N SER A 93 20.81 -13.06 -1.39
CA SER A 93 21.14 -13.61 -2.72
C SER A 93 22.08 -12.73 -3.54
N GLY A 94 22.54 -11.59 -2.99
CA GLY A 94 23.48 -10.68 -3.68
C GLY A 94 22.81 -9.60 -4.53
N GLY A 95 21.54 -9.31 -4.29
CA GLY A 95 20.79 -8.25 -4.99
C GLY A 95 19.69 -8.78 -5.92
N PRO A 96 18.91 -7.87 -6.53
CA PRO A 96 17.84 -8.23 -7.43
C PRO A 96 18.39 -8.98 -8.66
N MET A 97 17.74 -10.09 -9.03
CA MET A 97 18.14 -10.93 -10.14
C MET A 97 17.89 -10.26 -11.51
N ASN A 98 17.13 -9.16 -11.51
CA ASN A 98 16.81 -8.37 -12.69
C ASN A 98 16.66 -6.87 -12.36
N ALA A 99 16.90 -6.00 -13.34
CA ALA A 99 16.82 -4.54 -13.15
C ALA A 99 15.38 -4.00 -12.93
N LYS A 100 14.36 -4.86 -13.06
CA LYS A 100 12.95 -4.53 -12.80
C LYS A 100 12.49 -4.92 -11.39
N GLU A 101 13.31 -5.62 -10.62
CA GLU A 101 12.98 -6.04 -9.26
C GLU A 101 13.16 -4.88 -8.28
N VAL A 102 12.18 -4.74 -7.39
CA VAL A 102 12.17 -3.77 -6.30
C VAL A 102 13.38 -4.03 -5.39
N SER A 103 14.08 -2.96 -4.98
CA SER A 103 15.23 -3.10 -4.08
C SER A 103 14.81 -3.65 -2.71
N PRO A 104 15.73 -4.34 -1.99
CA PRO A 104 15.45 -4.79 -0.62
C PRO A 104 14.98 -3.65 0.30
N ASP A 105 15.57 -2.47 0.21
CA ASP A 105 15.23 -1.32 1.05
C ASP A 105 13.79 -0.82 0.83
N GLU A 106 13.35 -0.80 -0.44
CA GLU A 106 11.97 -0.46 -0.77
C GLU A 106 11.00 -1.54 -0.27
N LEU A 107 11.36 -2.82 -0.35
CA LEU A 107 10.56 -3.92 0.22
C LEU A 107 10.48 -3.87 1.75
N TYR A 108 11.57 -3.54 2.44
CA TYR A 108 11.56 -3.30 3.89
C TYR A 108 10.66 -2.12 4.24
N SER A 109 10.73 -1.03 3.47
CA SER A 109 9.88 0.15 3.66
C SER A 109 8.40 -0.18 3.48
N GLN A 110 8.06 -0.90 2.41
CA GLN A 110 6.70 -1.38 2.16
C GLN A 110 6.21 -2.32 3.27
N SER A 111 7.06 -3.25 3.72
CA SER A 111 6.76 -4.14 4.84
C SER A 111 6.42 -3.35 6.11
N ALA A 112 7.24 -2.36 6.45
CA ALA A 112 7.06 -1.53 7.63
C ALA A 112 5.74 -0.75 7.58
N ILE A 113 5.38 -0.20 6.42
CA ILE A 113 4.10 0.49 6.21
C ILE A 113 2.92 -0.47 6.47
N TYR A 114 2.93 -1.67 5.87
CA TYR A 114 1.83 -2.62 6.06
C TYR A 114 1.74 -3.12 7.51
N ILE A 115 2.86 -3.38 8.17
CA ILE A 115 2.86 -3.78 9.58
C ILE A 115 2.34 -2.65 10.48
N ALA A 116 2.74 -1.40 10.23
CA ALA A 116 2.21 -0.23 10.93
C ALA A 116 0.70 -0.06 10.70
N ALA A 117 0.22 -0.26 9.47
CA ALA A 117 -1.21 -0.22 9.15
C ALA A 117 -2.01 -1.32 9.87
N ALA A 118 -1.50 -2.56 9.90
CA ALA A 118 -2.12 -3.65 10.66
C ALA A 118 -2.19 -3.33 12.17
N HIS A 119 -1.11 -2.77 12.73
CA HIS A 119 -1.09 -2.32 14.12
C HIS A 119 -2.10 -1.20 14.37
N ALA A 120 -2.21 -0.21 13.49
CA ALA A 120 -3.19 0.87 13.62
C ALA A 120 -4.65 0.35 13.64
N LEU A 121 -4.96 -0.68 12.82
CA LEU A 121 -6.29 -1.32 12.81
C LEU A 121 -6.56 -2.18 14.06
N LYS A 122 -5.53 -2.79 14.65
CA LYS A 122 -5.62 -3.67 15.83
C LYS A 122 -4.45 -3.43 16.81
N PRO A 123 -4.45 -2.30 17.56
CA PRO A 123 -3.31 -1.91 18.40
C PRO A 123 -3.08 -2.86 19.59
N ASN A 124 -4.13 -3.56 20.03
CA ASN A 124 -4.07 -4.50 21.15
C ASN A 124 -3.53 -5.89 20.77
N TYR A 125 -3.23 -6.15 19.50
CA TYR A 125 -2.66 -7.42 19.06
C TYR A 125 -1.14 -7.40 19.30
N SER A 126 -0.70 -8.11 20.35
CA SER A 126 0.70 -8.15 20.79
C SER A 126 1.68 -8.55 19.68
N VAL A 127 1.25 -9.44 18.77
CA VAL A 127 2.03 -9.85 17.59
C VAL A 127 2.35 -8.65 16.70
N TYR A 128 1.36 -7.79 16.43
CA TYR A 128 1.56 -6.61 15.58
C TYR A 128 2.44 -5.56 16.26
N THR A 129 2.26 -5.38 17.57
CA THR A 129 3.11 -4.49 18.36
C THR A 129 4.58 -4.94 18.33
N SER A 130 4.82 -6.25 18.42
CA SER A 130 6.17 -6.82 18.38
C SER A 130 6.79 -6.69 16.99
N ALA A 131 6.04 -7.01 15.93
CA ALA A 131 6.49 -6.83 14.55
C ALA A 131 6.78 -5.36 14.23
N LEU A 132 5.93 -4.43 14.67
CA LEU A 132 6.14 -2.99 14.46
C LEU A 132 7.43 -2.51 15.13
N LYS A 133 7.75 -2.99 16.34
CA LYS A 133 9.02 -2.65 17.00
C LYS A 133 10.23 -3.08 16.17
N LEU A 134 10.16 -4.22 15.49
CA LEU A 134 11.24 -4.73 14.64
C LEU A 134 11.45 -3.86 13.40
N VAL A 135 10.36 -3.50 12.72
CA VAL A 135 10.41 -2.79 11.43
C VAL A 135 10.33 -1.26 11.57
N ARG A 136 10.30 -0.73 12.79
CA ARG A 136 10.07 0.71 13.05
C ARG A 136 11.08 1.61 12.35
N SER A 137 12.36 1.22 12.34
CA SER A 137 13.43 1.98 11.69
C SER A 137 13.40 1.90 10.16
N MET A 138 12.60 1.00 9.59
CA MET A 138 12.43 0.82 8.16
C MET A 138 11.26 1.65 7.61
N LEU A 139 10.48 2.33 8.47
CA LEU A 139 9.45 3.24 8.00
C LEU A 139 10.09 4.40 7.23
N PRO A 140 9.57 4.77 6.05
CA PRO A 140 10.08 5.91 5.30
C PRO A 140 9.62 7.22 5.96
N LEU A 141 10.13 7.55 7.13
CA LEU A 141 9.78 8.78 7.84
C LEU A 141 10.58 9.97 7.29
N PRO A 142 9.97 11.17 7.20
CA PRO A 142 8.60 11.50 7.61
C PRO A 142 7.53 11.04 6.58
N TYR A 143 7.92 10.74 5.34
CA TYR A 143 7.01 10.56 4.20
C TYR A 143 6.57 9.10 3.99
N LEU A 144 5.47 8.73 4.62
CA LEU A 144 4.88 7.39 4.49
C LEU A 144 4.58 7.02 3.04
N LYS A 145 4.09 7.96 2.23
CA LYS A 145 3.83 7.72 0.80
C LYS A 145 3.78 9.01 0.00
N VAL A 146 4.24 8.94 -1.24
CA VAL A 146 4.13 10.01 -2.24
C VAL A 146 3.47 9.47 -3.49
N GLY A 147 2.63 10.28 -4.12
CA GLY A 147 2.30 10.10 -5.53
C GLY A 147 1.06 10.89 -5.96
N TYR A 148 0.57 10.59 -7.17
CA TYR A 148 -0.41 11.43 -7.82
C TYR A 148 -1.84 11.10 -7.42
N LEU A 149 -2.58 12.11 -6.96
CA LEU A 149 -4.03 12.06 -6.74
C LEU A 149 -4.72 13.08 -7.63
N THR A 150 -6.00 12.85 -7.91
CA THR A 150 -6.88 13.82 -8.57
C THR A 150 -7.82 14.41 -7.52
N ALA A 151 -8.07 15.70 -7.60
CA ALA A 151 -8.83 16.39 -6.57
C ALA A 151 -9.66 17.54 -7.16
N PRO A 152 -10.82 17.86 -6.57
CA PRO A 152 -11.58 19.04 -6.95
C PRO A 152 -10.82 20.32 -6.55
N PRO A 153 -11.13 21.47 -7.15
CA PRO A 153 -10.63 22.77 -6.71
C PRO A 153 -10.94 23.02 -5.23
N VAL A 154 -9.99 23.63 -4.51
CA VAL A 154 -10.19 23.97 -3.09
C VAL A 154 -11.39 24.91 -2.95
N GLY A 155 -12.28 24.60 -2.01
CA GLY A 155 -13.50 25.37 -1.76
C GLY A 155 -14.66 25.05 -2.70
N ASN A 156 -14.48 24.18 -3.71
CA ASN A 156 -15.56 23.73 -4.58
C ASN A 156 -15.55 22.20 -4.78
N PRO A 157 -16.01 21.42 -3.77
CA PRO A 157 -16.00 19.96 -3.84
C PRO A 157 -16.97 19.37 -4.87
N VAL A 158 -17.91 20.18 -5.40
CA VAL A 158 -18.93 19.78 -6.40
C VAL A 158 -18.58 20.33 -7.79
N ALA A 159 -17.32 20.71 -8.02
CA ALA A 159 -16.88 21.24 -9.32
C ALA A 159 -17.03 20.19 -10.43
N PRO A 160 -17.34 20.59 -11.68
CA PRO A 160 -17.33 19.70 -12.83
C PRO A 160 -15.98 18.99 -13.00
N HIS A 161 -15.99 17.74 -13.46
CA HIS A 161 -14.80 16.87 -13.58
C HIS A 161 -13.69 17.46 -14.47
N SER A 162 -14.04 18.33 -15.41
CA SER A 162 -13.09 19.09 -16.24
C SER A 162 -12.13 19.96 -15.43
N ASP A 163 -12.53 20.34 -14.22
CA ASP A 163 -11.81 21.29 -13.37
C ASP A 163 -10.90 20.58 -12.36
N TRP A 164 -10.99 19.26 -12.29
CA TRP A 164 -10.23 18.44 -11.35
C TRP A 164 -8.80 18.30 -11.84
N LYS A 165 -7.85 18.50 -10.94
CA LYS A 165 -6.43 18.49 -11.30
C LYS A 165 -5.74 17.29 -10.70
N ARG A 166 -5.02 16.55 -11.54
CA ARG A 166 -4.04 15.56 -11.11
C ARG A 166 -2.83 16.29 -10.57
N SER A 167 -2.46 16.03 -9.33
CA SER A 167 -1.31 16.66 -8.66
C SER A 167 -0.60 15.65 -7.78
N GLU A 168 0.65 15.94 -7.44
CA GLU A 168 1.41 15.10 -6.52
C GLU A 168 1.00 15.40 -5.07
N PHE A 169 0.85 14.35 -4.27
CA PHE A 169 0.53 14.43 -2.85
C PHE A 169 1.55 13.66 -2.02
N VAL A 170 1.75 14.15 -0.81
CA VAL A 170 2.58 13.53 0.22
C VAL A 170 1.70 13.21 1.41
N LEU A 171 1.75 11.96 1.85
CA LEU A 171 1.22 11.50 3.12
C LEU A 171 2.38 11.31 4.10
N ASN A 172 2.35 12.05 5.21
CA ASN A 172 3.18 11.79 6.37
C ASN A 172 2.29 11.46 7.59
N HIS A 173 2.88 11.40 8.79
CA HIS A 173 2.15 11.07 10.01
C HIS A 173 1.28 12.21 10.57
N GLU A 174 1.37 13.42 9.99
CA GLU A 174 0.66 14.62 10.44
C GLU A 174 -0.30 15.17 9.39
N VAL A 175 0.04 15.07 8.10
CA VAL A 175 -0.68 15.71 6.99
C VAL A 175 -0.72 14.86 5.72
N LEU A 176 -1.81 15.00 4.97
CA LEU A 176 -1.91 14.71 3.54
C LEU A 176 -1.92 16.06 2.79
N GLN A 177 -0.89 16.32 1.99
CA GLN A 177 -0.70 17.63 1.36
C GLN A 177 -0.37 17.52 -0.13
N GLN A 178 -0.95 18.40 -0.94
CA GLN A 178 -0.63 18.60 -2.35
C GLN A 178 0.68 19.37 -2.51
N ILE A 179 1.61 18.84 -3.31
CA ILE A 179 2.85 19.52 -3.68
C ILE A 179 2.58 20.41 -4.89
N ASN A 180 2.88 21.70 -4.77
CA ASN A 180 2.94 22.60 -5.91
C ASN A 180 4.34 22.56 -6.51
N GLY A 181 4.48 22.43 -7.84
CA GLY A 181 5.75 22.24 -8.56
C GLY A 181 6.84 23.32 -8.39
N VAL A 182 6.66 24.29 -7.48
CA VAL A 182 7.65 25.31 -7.10
C VAL A 182 8.50 24.88 -5.90
N GLU A 183 8.02 23.97 -5.05
CA GLU A 183 8.75 23.58 -3.83
C GLU A 183 9.92 22.59 -4.08
N GLN A 184 10.02 22.00 -5.27
CA GLN A 184 11.17 21.15 -5.64
C GLN A 184 12.49 21.94 -5.79
N ARG A 185 12.48 23.29 -5.85
CA ARG A 185 13.70 24.11 -6.08
C ARG A 185 14.32 24.76 -4.83
N HIS A 186 13.76 24.60 -3.64
CA HIS A 186 14.25 25.28 -2.42
C HIS A 186 14.87 24.36 -1.35
N PHE A 187 15.42 23.20 -1.74
CA PHE A 187 16.14 22.31 -0.80
C PHE A 187 17.66 22.56 -0.69
N LEU A 188 18.15 23.74 -1.09
CA LEU A 188 19.49 24.23 -0.75
C LEU A 188 19.40 25.64 -0.16
N PRO A 189 20.12 25.96 0.93
CA PRO A 189 20.00 27.25 1.60
C PRO A 189 20.74 28.32 0.80
N SER A 190 20.02 29.25 0.19
CA SER A 190 20.60 30.52 -0.27
C SER A 190 19.72 31.69 0.12
N LEU A 191 20.34 32.62 0.85
CA LEU A 191 19.83 33.88 1.36
C LEU A 191 19.35 34.81 0.24
N SER A 192 18.09 35.25 0.29
CA SER A 192 17.70 36.68 0.25
C SER A 192 16.18 36.85 0.12
N PRO A 193 15.57 37.87 0.77
CA PRO A 193 14.12 38.07 0.75
C PRO A 193 13.74 39.17 -0.25
N LYS A 194 12.92 38.86 -1.27
CA LYS A 194 12.17 39.89 -2.02
C LYS A 194 10.75 39.45 -2.37
N SER A 195 9.83 40.01 -1.58
CA SER A 195 8.48 40.54 -1.89
C SER A 195 7.61 39.92 -2.99
N ARG A 196 6.44 39.46 -2.52
CA ARG A 196 5.08 39.58 -3.07
C ARG A 196 4.81 39.06 -4.49
N ASP A 197 4.12 37.93 -4.52
CA ASP A 197 2.80 37.83 -5.17
C ASP A 197 1.93 36.84 -4.37
N GLU A 198 0.95 37.38 -3.65
CA GLU A 198 -0.17 36.65 -3.04
C GLU A 198 -1.15 36.20 -4.14
N ILE A 199 -0.73 35.26 -4.99
CA ILE A 199 -1.70 34.32 -5.54
C ILE A 199 -1.73 33.21 -4.52
N SER A 200 -2.70 33.23 -3.61
CA SER A 200 -2.96 32.09 -2.74
C SER A 200 -3.35 30.91 -3.65
N ARG A 201 -2.35 30.17 -4.14
CA ARG A 201 -2.55 28.85 -4.71
C ARG A 201 -3.00 28.00 -3.53
N SER A 202 -4.30 27.96 -3.32
CA SER A 202 -4.95 27.11 -2.34
C SER A 202 -4.54 25.67 -2.64
N SER A 203 -3.47 25.21 -1.99
CA SER A 203 -3.03 23.82 -2.04
C SER A 203 -3.87 23.05 -1.04
N ILE A 204 -4.22 21.83 -1.43
CA ILE A 204 -4.96 20.94 -0.57
C ILE A 204 -4.05 20.50 0.57
N ARG A 205 -4.48 20.72 1.80
CA ARG A 205 -3.79 20.26 3.00
C ARG A 205 -4.82 19.75 4.01
N ILE A 206 -4.68 18.49 4.37
CA ILE A 206 -5.53 17.81 5.35
C ILE A 206 -4.65 17.38 6.49
N GLU A 207 -4.93 17.85 7.69
CA GLU A 207 -4.26 17.37 8.91
C GLU A 207 -4.87 16.03 9.30
N VAL A 208 -4.03 15.01 9.49
CA VAL A 208 -4.46 13.66 9.89
C VAL A 208 -5.30 13.69 11.19
N PRO A 209 -4.98 14.50 12.21
CA PRO A 209 -5.83 14.64 13.40
C PRO A 209 -7.24 15.19 13.12
N ASN A 210 -7.44 15.89 12.00
CA ASN A 210 -8.71 16.48 11.62
C ASN A 210 -9.60 15.51 10.82
N ILE A 211 -9.09 14.32 10.46
CA ILE A 211 -9.84 13.28 9.74
C ILE A 211 -10.81 12.60 10.71
N ILE A 212 -12.10 12.72 10.42
CA ILE A 212 -13.18 12.04 11.14
C ILE A 212 -13.40 10.65 10.56
N SER A 213 -13.43 10.55 9.22
CA SER A 213 -13.75 9.32 8.52
C SER A 213 -13.04 9.27 7.16
N VAL A 214 -12.74 8.06 6.70
CA VAL A 214 -12.29 7.79 5.33
C VAL A 214 -13.14 6.65 4.79
N SER A 215 -13.79 6.84 3.64
CA SER A 215 -14.64 5.83 3.02
C SER A 215 -14.40 5.72 1.53
N ALA A 216 -14.60 4.53 0.96
CA ALA A 216 -14.56 4.34 -0.49
C ALA A 216 -15.73 5.11 -1.13
N CYS A 217 -15.43 5.88 -2.18
CA CYS A 217 -16.42 6.60 -2.95
C CYS A 217 -16.75 5.81 -4.22
N ALA A 218 -18.02 5.42 -4.37
CA ALA A 218 -18.55 4.67 -5.52
C ALA A 218 -19.55 5.52 -6.32
N ASP A 219 -19.28 6.80 -6.48
CA ASP A 219 -20.08 7.68 -7.33
C ASP A 219 -19.71 7.46 -8.81
N LEU A 220 -20.74 7.18 -9.63
CA LEU A 220 -20.58 6.86 -11.05
C LEU A 220 -20.25 8.09 -11.90
N THR A 221 -20.42 9.30 -11.36
CA THR A 221 -20.03 10.54 -12.05
C THR A 221 -18.51 10.73 -12.08
N LEU A 222 -17.79 10.00 -11.23
CA LEU A 222 -16.37 10.17 -11.00
C LEU A 222 -15.48 9.65 -12.13
N PRO A 223 -14.25 10.21 -12.30
CA PRO A 223 -13.31 9.67 -13.26
C PRO A 223 -12.95 8.21 -12.92
N PRO A 224 -12.59 7.38 -13.92
CA PRO A 224 -12.20 5.99 -13.68
C PRO A 224 -11.07 5.87 -12.64
N GLY A 225 -11.33 5.11 -11.58
CA GLY A 225 -10.40 4.94 -10.46
C GLY A 225 -11.11 4.57 -9.16
N ALA A 226 -10.33 4.38 -8.08
CA ALA A 226 -10.86 4.15 -6.74
C ALA A 226 -11.00 5.50 -6.01
N GLY A 227 -12.21 5.94 -5.70
CA GLY A 227 -12.43 7.19 -4.95
C GLY A 227 -12.33 7.02 -3.44
N LEU A 228 -11.95 8.08 -2.71
CA LEU A 228 -11.99 8.12 -1.24
C LEU A 228 -12.60 9.43 -0.73
N CYS A 229 -13.73 9.35 -0.04
CA CYS A 229 -14.27 10.49 0.70
C CYS A 229 -13.53 10.61 2.04
N ILE A 230 -13.03 11.81 2.35
CA ILE A 230 -12.40 12.11 3.64
C ILE A 230 -13.25 13.16 4.34
N ASP A 231 -13.90 12.77 5.43
CA ASP A 231 -14.63 13.70 6.27
C ASP A 231 -13.67 14.35 7.26
N THR A 232 -13.69 15.68 7.31
CA THR A 232 -12.88 16.44 8.27
C THR A 232 -13.75 17.23 9.22
N ILE A 233 -13.17 17.72 10.32
CA ILE A 233 -13.87 18.63 11.26
C ILE A 233 -14.43 19.89 10.58
N ASN A 234 -13.85 20.30 9.44
CA ASN A 234 -14.28 21.48 8.70
C ASN A 234 -15.35 21.17 7.63
N GLY A 235 -15.86 19.93 7.59
CA GLY A 235 -16.83 19.44 6.62
C GLY A 235 -16.28 18.30 5.75
N PRO A 236 -17.16 17.67 4.95
CA PRO A 236 -16.76 16.61 4.04
C PRO A 236 -15.87 17.18 2.93
N VAL A 237 -14.74 16.52 2.69
CA VAL A 237 -13.92 16.81 1.51
C VAL A 237 -13.82 15.55 0.67
N SER A 238 -14.55 15.54 -0.44
CA SER A 238 -14.53 14.44 -1.40
C SER A 238 -13.24 14.49 -2.21
N TRP A 239 -12.39 13.47 -2.10
CA TRP A 239 -11.15 13.36 -2.89
C TRP A 239 -11.21 12.14 -3.80
N LEU A 240 -10.69 12.25 -5.02
CA LEU A 240 -10.86 11.18 -6.01
C LEU A 240 -9.56 10.69 -6.59
N LEU A 241 -9.15 9.50 -6.13
CA LEU A 241 -8.00 8.85 -6.73
C LEU A 241 -8.42 8.25 -8.07
N SER A 242 -7.79 8.72 -9.14
CA SER A 242 -7.34 7.78 -10.15
C SER A 242 -5.99 7.29 -9.67
N LEU A 243 -5.96 6.09 -9.05
CA LEU A 243 -4.73 5.38 -8.72
C LEU A 243 -4.03 5.03 -10.05
N GLY A 244 -3.32 5.99 -10.62
CA GLY A 244 -2.40 5.73 -11.70
C GLY A 244 -1.26 4.85 -11.18
N ASN A 245 -0.80 3.96 -12.05
CA ASN A 245 0.16 2.86 -11.89
C ASN A 245 1.23 3.00 -10.76
N LEU A 246 1.75 4.19 -10.42
CA LEU A 246 2.73 4.36 -9.34
C LEU A 246 2.27 3.99 -7.91
N TRP A 247 0.98 4.03 -7.57
CA TRP A 247 0.53 3.59 -6.24
C TRP A 247 0.32 2.07 -6.15
N THR A 248 0.25 1.40 -7.31
CA THR A 248 0.00 -0.02 -7.42
C THR A 248 1.09 -0.82 -8.13
N ASP A 249 2.19 -0.23 -8.62
CA ASP A 249 3.21 -0.96 -9.41
C ASP A 249 4.09 -1.90 -8.58
N GLY A 250 3.93 -1.91 -7.26
CA GLY A 250 4.37 -3.06 -6.47
C GLY A 250 3.52 -4.32 -6.74
N LEU A 251 2.27 -4.18 -7.22
CA LEU A 251 1.12 -5.10 -7.12
C LEU A 251 0.90 -6.11 -8.25
N MET A 252 1.43 -5.93 -9.46
CA MET A 252 1.35 -6.94 -10.53
C MET A 252 2.55 -6.82 -11.48
N PRO A 253 3.14 -7.93 -11.96
CA PRO A 253 3.88 -7.89 -13.22
C PRO A 253 2.91 -7.55 -14.34
N SER A 254 3.35 -6.71 -15.27
CA SER A 254 2.72 -6.60 -16.59
C SER A 254 2.70 -7.99 -17.22
N ASP A 255 1.55 -8.41 -17.74
CA ASP A 255 1.48 -9.56 -18.65
C ASP A 255 2.51 -9.40 -19.80
#